data_AF-A0A0R3DJZ1-F1
#
_entry.id   AF-A0A0R3DJZ1-F1
#
_cell.length_a   1.000
_cell.length_b   1.000
_cell.length_c   1.000
_cell.angle_alpha   90.00
_cell.angle_beta   90.00
_cell.angle_gamma   90.00
#
_symmetry.space_group_name_H-M   'P 1'
#
loop_
_entity.id
_entity.type
_entity.pdbx_description
1 polymer ?
#
loop_
_entity_poly.entity_id
_entity_poly.type
_entity_poly.pdbx_seq_one_letter_code
_entity_poly.pdbx_strand_id
1 'polypeptide(L)'
;MVKKKPKKIGLDDLRRAVQAVRATELGRRYGDPGDVRTMRLAQRVHPHLMAVLDQRSREYGITRSQFVERILIDYLNQFERCQLDAIGRWVVQADWNPRMAVRRLDQLPTSSKEIEIGKQVEKEWLETQGNKEIDLRSLGIESPEALEKVIAEMRLRRDSSGHLLPAGRRPRTRK
;
A
#
# COMPACT_ATOMS: atom_id res chain seq x y z
N MET A 1 -54.97 22.05 27.48
CA MET A 1 -53.53 22.28 27.21
C MET A 1 -52.76 20.97 27.37
N VAL A 2 -52.25 20.40 26.28
CA VAL A 2 -51.51 19.12 26.33
C VAL A 2 -50.08 19.40 26.76
N LYS A 3 -49.70 18.99 27.98
CA LYS A 3 -48.32 19.05 28.45
C LYS A 3 -47.50 17.99 27.70
N LYS A 4 -46.76 18.38 26.65
CA LYS A 4 -45.80 17.49 25.98
C LYS A 4 -44.71 17.12 26.98
N LYS A 5 -44.58 15.82 27.28
CA LYS A 5 -43.47 15.31 28.10
C LYS A 5 -42.15 15.56 27.36
N PRO A 6 -41.08 15.99 28.07
CA PRO A 6 -39.77 16.18 27.46
C PRO A 6 -39.27 14.85 26.88
N LYS A 7 -38.83 14.87 25.62
CA LYS A 7 -38.18 13.71 25.00
C LYS A 7 -36.89 13.44 25.77
N LYS A 8 -36.74 12.21 26.28
CA LYS A 8 -35.46 11.74 26.81
C LYS A 8 -34.50 11.60 25.63
N ILE A 9 -33.48 12.43 25.58
CA ILE A 9 -32.40 12.36 24.60
C ILE A 9 -31.31 11.47 25.22
N GLY A 10 -30.82 10.49 24.46
CA GLY A 10 -29.73 9.62 24.90
C GLY A 10 -28.42 10.40 25.06
N LEU A 11 -27.52 9.94 25.93
CA LEU A 11 -26.22 10.59 26.15
C LEU A 11 -25.41 10.73 24.84
N ASP A 12 -25.50 9.73 23.95
CA ASP A 12 -24.82 9.73 22.66
C ASP A 12 -25.42 10.75 21.69
N ASP A 13 -26.75 10.93 21.71
CA ASP A 13 -27.42 11.94 20.90
C ASP A 13 -27.08 13.36 21.40
N LEU A 14 -26.97 13.54 22.71
CA LEU A 14 -26.54 14.81 23.31
C LEU A 14 -25.09 15.13 22.93
N ARG A 15 -24.19 14.14 22.97
CA ARG A 15 -22.80 14.29 22.52
C ARG A 15 -22.71 14.65 21.04
N ARG A 16 -23.48 13.99 20.17
CA ARG A 16 -23.57 14.32 18.74
C ARG A 16 -24.05 15.75 18.51
N ALA A 17 -25.08 16.19 19.23
CA ALA A 17 -25.62 17.55 19.09
C ALA A 17 -24.61 18.63 19.49
N VAL A 18 -23.94 18.46 20.64
CA VAL A 18 -22.90 19.40 21.11
C VAL A 18 -21.71 19.45 20.16
N GLN A 19 -21.29 18.29 19.64
CA GLN A 19 -20.19 18.21 18.69
C GLN A 19 -20.55 18.81 17.32
N ALA A 20 -21.79 18.64 16.86
CA ALA A 20 -22.28 19.26 15.62
C ALA A 20 -22.28 20.79 15.70
N VAL A 21 -22.72 21.36 16.84
CA VAL A 21 -22.69 22.82 17.07
C VAL A 21 -21.26 23.37 17.02
N ARG A 22 -20.30 22.70 17.69
CA ARG A 22 -18.87 23.09 17.64
C ARG A 22 -18.26 22.98 16.24
N ALA A 23 -18.69 22.00 15.43
CA ALA A 23 -18.17 21.81 14.08
C ALA A 23 -18.63 22.92 13.11
N THR A 24 -19.87 23.41 13.26
CA THR A 24 -20.37 24.59 12.52
C THR A 24 -19.57 25.84 12.83
N GLU A 25 -19.12 26.04 14.07
CA GLU A 25 -18.29 27.19 14.47
C GLU A 25 -16.88 27.15 13.86
N LEU A 26 -16.34 25.95 13.62
CA LEU A 26 -14.98 25.74 13.10
C LEU A 26 -14.91 25.61 11.57
N GLY A 27 -16.04 25.70 10.85
CA GLY A 27 -16.10 25.64 9.39
C GLY A 27 -15.71 24.29 8.78
N ARG A 28 -15.59 23.22 9.58
CA ARG A 28 -15.31 21.86 9.09
C ARG A 28 -16.54 20.99 9.24
N ARG A 29 -16.93 20.28 8.17
CA ARG A 29 -17.99 19.27 8.25
C ARG A 29 -17.60 18.20 9.27
N TYR A 30 -18.58 17.75 10.04
CA TYR A 30 -18.37 16.75 11.08
C TYR A 30 -17.90 15.43 10.46
N GLY A 31 -16.80 14.87 10.99
CA GLY A 31 -16.41 13.49 10.68
C GLY A 31 -17.41 12.52 11.31
N ASP A 32 -17.62 11.35 10.70
CA ASP A 32 -18.51 10.35 11.28
C ASP A 32 -18.07 10.04 12.72
N PRO A 33 -18.93 10.22 13.75
CA PRO A 33 -18.55 10.00 15.14
C PRO A 33 -18.14 8.55 15.45
N GLY A 34 -18.48 7.59 14.59
CA GLY A 34 -17.99 6.21 14.72
C GLY A 34 -16.62 5.98 14.06
N ASP A 35 -16.02 6.95 13.35
CA ASP A 35 -14.75 6.81 12.62
C ASP A 35 -13.60 6.84 13.62
N VAL A 36 -13.54 5.77 14.42
CA VAL A 36 -12.59 5.60 15.51
C VAL A 36 -11.33 4.93 14.96
N ARG A 37 -10.36 5.76 14.56
CA ARG A 37 -9.06 5.30 14.04
C ARG A 37 -8.06 5.06 15.18
N THR A 38 -8.31 4.05 16.01
CA THR A 38 -7.47 3.74 17.18
C THR A 38 -6.21 2.95 16.81
N MET A 39 -6.25 2.15 15.75
CA MET A 39 -5.16 1.27 15.35
C MET A 39 -4.34 1.87 14.21
N ARG A 40 -3.02 1.68 14.25
CA ARG A 40 -2.10 2.11 13.18
C ARG A 40 -1.46 0.88 12.54
N LEU A 41 -1.49 0.83 11.20
CA LEU A 41 -0.73 -0.13 10.42
C LEU A 41 0.59 0.52 9.98
N ALA A 42 1.72 -0.07 10.35
CA ALA A 42 3.04 0.36 9.89
C ALA A 42 3.63 -0.72 8.97
N GLN A 43 3.88 -0.36 7.70
CA GLN A 43 4.40 -1.29 6.69
C GLN A 43 5.58 -0.67 5.95
N ARG A 44 6.61 -1.49 5.69
CA ARG A 44 7.69 -1.14 4.76
C ARG A 44 7.28 -1.56 3.36
N VAL A 45 7.32 -0.62 2.42
CA VAL A 45 6.91 -0.80 1.04
C VAL A 45 8.00 -0.30 0.10
N HIS A 46 8.06 -0.89 -1.10
CA HIS A 46 9.00 -0.49 -2.13
C HIS A 46 8.76 0.99 -2.53
N PRO A 47 9.81 1.79 -2.76
CA PRO A 47 9.67 3.21 -3.09
C PRO A 47 8.81 3.44 -4.35
N HIS A 48 8.90 2.58 -5.36
CA HIS A 48 8.07 2.72 -6.57
C HIS A 48 6.58 2.58 -6.27
N LEU A 49 6.20 1.62 -5.41
CA LEU A 49 4.80 1.46 -4.99
C LEU A 49 4.34 2.70 -4.21
N MET A 50 5.19 3.22 -3.32
CA MET A 50 4.88 4.44 -2.57
C MET A 50 4.61 5.62 -3.52
N ALA A 51 5.44 5.76 -4.55
CA ALA A 51 5.32 6.84 -5.52
C ALA A 51 4.02 6.76 -6.35
N VAL A 52 3.62 5.55 -6.75
CA VAL A 52 2.32 5.31 -7.42
C VAL A 52 1.15 5.67 -6.50
N LEU A 53 1.20 5.24 -5.24
CA LEU A 53 0.16 5.57 -4.25
C LEU A 53 0.05 7.08 -4.00
N ASP A 54 1.19 7.79 -3.98
CA ASP A 54 1.23 9.25 -3.86
C ASP A 54 0.62 9.94 -5.08
N GLN A 55 0.97 9.52 -6.30
CA GLN A 55 0.38 10.07 -7.51
C GLN A 55 -1.14 9.91 -7.49
N ARG A 56 -1.62 8.67 -7.28
CA ARG A 56 -3.05 8.38 -7.35
C ARG A 56 -3.80 9.09 -6.24
N SER A 57 -3.36 9.03 -4.99
CA SER A 57 -4.06 9.71 -3.88
C SER A 57 -4.27 11.21 -4.13
N ARG A 58 -3.27 11.90 -4.72
CA ARG A 58 -3.39 13.30 -5.14
C ARG A 58 -4.41 13.51 -6.26
N GLU A 59 -4.43 12.63 -7.26
CA GLU A 59 -5.43 12.67 -8.35
C GLU A 59 -6.86 12.55 -7.81
N TYR A 60 -7.08 11.76 -6.74
CA TYR A 60 -8.38 11.61 -6.08
C TYR A 60 -8.69 12.70 -5.06
N GLY A 61 -7.75 13.61 -4.78
CA GLY A 61 -7.92 14.66 -3.76
C GLY A 61 -8.07 14.11 -2.34
N ILE A 62 -7.50 12.93 -2.06
CA ILE A 62 -7.54 12.31 -0.73
C ILE A 62 -6.13 12.03 -0.21
N THR A 63 -6.02 11.77 1.09
CA THR A 63 -4.73 11.39 1.67
C THR A 63 -4.31 10.00 1.21
N ARG A 64 -2.99 9.75 1.12
CA ARG A 64 -2.45 8.41 0.80
C ARG A 64 -2.97 7.33 1.75
N SER A 65 -3.08 7.61 3.04
CA SER A 65 -3.61 6.63 4.01
C SER A 65 -5.06 6.25 3.71
N GLN A 66 -5.92 7.23 3.39
CA GLN A 66 -7.30 6.96 2.98
C GLN A 66 -7.37 6.22 1.65
N PHE A 67 -6.46 6.53 0.73
CA PHE A 67 -6.37 5.84 -0.55
C PHE A 67 -6.01 4.36 -0.38
N VAL A 68 -5.00 4.07 0.43
CA VAL A 68 -4.59 2.69 0.77
C VAL A 68 -5.71 1.95 1.51
N GLU A 69 -6.37 2.60 2.47
CA GLU A 69 -7.51 2.04 3.20
C GLU A 69 -8.64 1.58 2.25
N ARG A 70 -8.99 2.41 1.26
CA ARG A 70 -9.99 2.05 0.23
C ARG A 70 -9.57 0.85 -0.61
N ILE A 71 -8.33 0.81 -1.07
CA ILE A 71 -7.79 -0.34 -1.83
C ILE A 71 -7.91 -1.63 -1.03
N LEU A 72 -7.55 -1.60 0.26
CA LEU A 72 -7.61 -2.78 1.13
C LEU A 72 -9.05 -3.24 1.37
N ILE A 73 -9.95 -2.29 1.67
CA ILE A 73 -11.39 -2.58 1.85
C ILE A 73 -11.96 -3.24 0.59
N ASP A 74 -11.65 -2.69 -0.58
CA ASP A 74 -12.14 -3.23 -1.85
C ASP A 74 -11.57 -4.61 -2.12
N TYR A 75 -10.28 -4.82 -1.90
CA TYR A 75 -9.64 -6.12 -2.02
C TYR A 75 -10.34 -7.17 -1.13
N LEU A 76 -10.57 -6.85 0.16
CA LEU A 76 -11.23 -7.75 1.10
C LEU A 76 -12.68 -8.05 0.69
N ASN A 77 -13.41 -7.05 0.21
CA ASN A 77 -14.79 -7.23 -0.24
C ASN A 77 -14.89 -8.09 -1.50
N GLN A 78 -13.94 -7.93 -2.44
CA GLN A 78 -13.94 -8.64 -3.73
C GLN A 78 -13.41 -10.07 -3.61
N PHE A 79 -12.28 -10.26 -2.91
CA PHE A 79 -11.54 -11.52 -2.93
C PHE A 79 -11.73 -12.34 -1.65
N GLU A 80 -11.83 -11.68 -0.49
CA GLU A 80 -11.95 -12.35 0.81
C GLU A 80 -13.41 -12.46 1.31
N ARG A 81 -14.37 -12.16 0.43
CA ARG A 81 -15.82 -12.22 0.72
C ARG A 81 -16.23 -11.44 1.98
N CYS A 82 -15.53 -10.35 2.25
CA CYS A 82 -15.91 -9.43 3.32
C CYS A 82 -17.08 -8.54 2.88
N GLN A 83 -17.72 -7.89 3.85
CA GLN A 83 -18.71 -6.85 3.57
C GLN A 83 -18.48 -5.64 4.50
N LEU A 84 -17.51 -4.85 4.08
CA LEU A 84 -17.07 -3.64 4.77
C LEU A 84 -17.63 -2.40 4.07
N ASP A 85 -17.96 -1.37 4.85
CA ASP A 85 -18.36 -0.06 4.34
C ASP A 85 -17.16 0.77 3.84
N ALA A 86 -17.39 2.03 3.47
CA ALA A 86 -16.35 2.90 2.89
C ALA A 86 -15.20 3.28 3.85
N ILE A 87 -15.31 2.93 5.13
CA ILE A 87 -14.33 3.21 6.19
C ILE A 87 -13.92 1.94 6.95
N GLY A 88 -14.26 0.76 6.42
CA GLY A 88 -13.79 -0.52 6.95
C GLY A 88 -14.63 -1.10 8.09
N ARG A 89 -15.84 -0.59 8.36
CA ARG A 89 -16.74 -1.22 9.33
C ARG A 89 -17.54 -2.32 8.70
N TRP A 90 -17.83 -3.37 9.48
CA TRP A 90 -18.78 -4.41 9.10
C TRP A 90 -20.15 -3.81 8.82
N VAL A 91 -20.72 -4.15 7.67
CA VAL A 91 -22.13 -3.88 7.39
C VAL A 91 -22.95 -4.90 8.17
N VAL A 92 -23.46 -4.47 9.32
CA VAL A 92 -24.21 -5.30 10.28
C VAL A 92 -25.38 -6.01 9.58
N GLN A 93 -25.53 -7.32 9.83
CA GLN A 93 -26.63 -8.18 9.35
C GLN A 93 -26.73 -8.37 7.82
N ALA A 94 -25.68 -8.08 7.07
CA ALA A 94 -25.62 -8.49 5.67
C ALA A 94 -24.85 -9.81 5.54
N ASP A 95 -25.52 -10.87 5.10
CA ASP A 95 -24.83 -12.01 4.49
C ASP A 95 -24.05 -11.51 3.28
N TRP A 96 -22.87 -12.09 3.03
CA TRP A 96 -22.04 -11.70 1.90
C TRP A 96 -22.86 -11.71 0.61
N ASN A 97 -23.00 -10.53 0.00
CA ASN A 97 -23.78 -10.33 -1.21
C ASN A 97 -22.87 -9.91 -2.37
N PRO A 98 -22.65 -10.78 -3.38
CA PRO A 98 -21.77 -10.47 -4.51
C PRO A 98 -22.25 -9.25 -5.30
N ARG A 99 -23.55 -8.95 -5.32
CA ARG A 99 -24.07 -7.75 -6.01
C ARG A 99 -23.70 -6.45 -5.29
N MET A 100 -23.50 -6.49 -3.98
CA MET A 100 -23.07 -5.32 -3.20
C MET A 100 -21.55 -5.12 -3.27
N ALA A 101 -20.78 -6.21 -3.37
CA ALA A 101 -19.33 -6.16 -3.56
C ALA A 101 -18.95 -5.63 -4.97
N VAL A 102 -19.72 -5.99 -6.00
CA VAL A 102 -19.42 -5.63 -7.40
C VAL A 102 -19.84 -4.20 -7.76
N ARG A 103 -20.79 -3.59 -7.05
CA ARG A 103 -21.38 -2.28 -7.41
C ARG A 103 -20.57 -1.05 -7.01
N ARG A 104 -19.34 -1.20 -6.50
CA ARG A 104 -18.44 -0.08 -6.22
C ARG A 104 -17.28 0.04 -7.21
N LEU A 105 -17.42 -0.49 -8.43
CA LEU A 105 -16.45 -0.30 -9.51
C LEU A 105 -16.24 1.19 -9.86
N ASP A 106 -17.23 2.05 -9.60
CA ASP A 106 -17.16 3.51 -9.68
C ASP A 106 -16.31 4.14 -8.56
N GLN A 107 -16.05 3.40 -7.47
CA GLN A 107 -15.10 3.80 -6.43
C GLN A 107 -13.68 3.33 -6.71
N LEU A 108 -13.48 2.46 -7.71
CA LEU A 108 -12.12 2.14 -8.12
C LEU A 108 -11.50 3.41 -8.67
N PRO A 109 -10.38 3.84 -8.10
CA PRO A 109 -9.63 4.94 -8.63
C PRO A 109 -8.99 4.56 -9.97
N THR A 110 -9.78 4.54 -11.04
CA THR A 110 -9.32 4.41 -12.41
C THR A 110 -9.02 5.81 -12.94
N SER A 111 -7.75 6.18 -12.87
CA SER A 111 -7.30 7.40 -13.52
C SER A 111 -6.89 7.07 -14.95
N SER A 112 -7.42 7.83 -15.89
CA SER A 112 -7.02 7.77 -17.30
C SER A 112 -5.60 8.30 -17.54
N LYS A 113 -4.97 8.92 -16.54
CA LYS A 113 -3.62 9.44 -16.63
C LYS A 113 -2.59 8.34 -16.49
N GLU A 114 -1.59 8.41 -17.36
CA GLU A 114 -0.42 7.55 -17.28
C GLU A 114 0.32 7.75 -15.94
N ILE A 115 1.01 6.71 -15.48
CA ILE A 115 1.83 6.79 -14.28
C ILE A 115 3.15 7.50 -14.64
N GLU A 116 3.13 8.83 -14.56
CA GLU A 116 4.30 9.68 -14.86
C GLU A 116 5.39 9.53 -13.79
N ILE A 117 4.99 9.39 -12.52
CA ILE A 117 5.93 9.26 -11.40
C ILE A 117 6.75 7.98 -11.50
N GLY A 118 6.24 6.92 -12.12
CA GLY A 118 6.98 5.69 -12.37
C GLY A 118 8.23 5.95 -13.21
N LYS A 119 8.09 6.73 -14.29
CA LYS A 119 9.20 7.08 -15.19
C LYS A 119 10.25 7.95 -14.49
N GLN A 120 9.80 8.88 -13.63
CA GLN A 120 10.73 9.75 -12.89
C GLN A 120 11.49 8.99 -11.81
N VAL A 121 10.82 8.18 -11.00
CA VAL A 121 11.48 7.42 -9.93
C VAL A 121 12.41 6.35 -10.51
N GLU A 122 12.02 5.71 -11.61
CA GLU A 122 12.90 4.80 -12.34
C GLU A 122 14.15 5.53 -12.86
N LYS A 123 13.99 6.72 -13.43
CA LYS A 123 15.11 7.55 -13.87
C LYS A 123 16.02 7.94 -12.69
N GLU A 124 15.47 8.45 -11.59
CA GLU A 124 16.24 8.82 -10.39
C GLU A 124 16.95 7.60 -9.77
N TRP A 125 16.29 6.44 -9.76
CA TRP A 125 16.88 5.20 -9.29
C TRP A 125 18.02 4.75 -10.21
N LEU A 126 17.84 4.82 -11.52
CA LEU A 126 18.88 4.52 -12.51
C LEU A 126 20.04 5.51 -12.44
N GLU A 127 19.80 6.79 -12.16
CA GLU A 127 20.86 7.78 -11.94
C GLU A 127 21.61 7.49 -10.63
N THR A 128 20.90 7.09 -9.58
CA THR A 128 21.50 6.73 -8.29
C THR A 128 22.29 5.42 -8.36
N GLN A 129 21.84 4.46 -9.17
CA GLN A 129 22.53 3.18 -9.40
C GLN A 129 23.63 3.32 -10.45
N GLY A 130 23.43 4.12 -11.48
CA GLY A 130 24.39 4.40 -12.56
C GLY A 130 25.60 5.21 -12.07
N ASN A 131 25.41 6.05 -11.04
CA ASN A 131 26.52 6.71 -10.36
C ASN A 131 27.22 5.83 -9.30
N LYS A 132 26.73 4.63 -9.04
CA LYS A 132 27.53 3.63 -8.32
C LYS A 132 28.44 2.96 -9.33
N GLU A 133 29.57 3.60 -9.62
CA GLU A 133 30.73 2.86 -10.10
C GLU A 133 30.95 1.70 -9.14
N ILE A 134 30.67 0.48 -9.59
CA ILE A 134 30.95 -0.71 -8.80
C ILE A 134 32.46 -0.77 -8.73
N ASP A 135 33.03 -0.34 -7.61
CA ASP A 135 34.46 -0.47 -7.38
C ASP A 135 34.80 -1.96 -7.38
N LEU A 136 35.33 -2.43 -8.50
CA LEU A 136 35.70 -3.82 -8.71
C LEU A 136 36.69 -4.29 -7.63
N ARG A 137 37.49 -3.36 -7.07
CA ARG A 137 38.43 -3.65 -5.98
C ARG A 137 37.71 -4.04 -4.69
N SER A 138 36.54 -3.44 -4.41
CA SER A 138 35.72 -3.81 -3.25
C SER A 138 35.18 -5.24 -3.32
N LEU A 139 35.09 -5.79 -4.54
CA LEU A 139 34.70 -7.18 -4.81
C LEU A 139 35.92 -8.13 -4.90
N GLY A 140 37.13 -7.63 -4.64
CA GLY A 140 38.38 -8.39 -4.80
C GLY A 140 38.75 -8.69 -6.25
N ILE A 141 38.18 -7.92 -7.21
CA ILE A 141 38.44 -8.07 -8.63
C ILE A 141 39.45 -7.00 -9.04
N GLU A 142 40.67 -7.45 -9.31
CA GLU A 142 41.81 -6.56 -9.56
C GLU A 142 41.80 -5.94 -10.96
N SER A 143 41.13 -6.57 -11.92
CA SER A 143 41.06 -6.10 -13.31
C SER A 143 39.73 -6.46 -14.01
N PRO A 144 39.35 -5.73 -15.08
CA PRO A 144 38.19 -6.06 -15.89
C PRO A 144 38.25 -7.47 -16.51
N GLU A 145 39.44 -7.93 -16.89
CA GLU A 145 39.64 -9.29 -17.41
C GLU A 145 39.35 -10.37 -16.36
N ALA A 146 39.61 -10.08 -15.08
CA ALA A 146 39.27 -10.98 -13.98
C ALA A 146 37.74 -11.07 -13.79
N LEU A 147 37.01 -9.97 -13.99
CA LEU A 147 35.54 -9.98 -13.98
C LEU A 147 34.98 -10.86 -15.09
N GLU A 148 35.50 -10.75 -16.31
CA GLU A 148 35.08 -11.59 -17.45
C GLU A 148 35.32 -13.08 -17.18
N LYS A 149 36.46 -13.42 -16.56
CA LYS A 149 36.74 -14.81 -16.14
C LYS A 149 35.73 -15.31 -15.11
N VAL A 150 35.41 -14.51 -14.09
CA VAL A 150 34.41 -14.89 -13.07
C VAL A 150 33.02 -15.07 -13.70
N ILE A 151 32.61 -14.17 -14.61
CA ILE A 151 31.33 -14.27 -15.31
C ILE A 151 31.30 -15.51 -16.21
N ALA A 152 32.37 -15.78 -16.96
CA ALA A 152 32.51 -16.96 -17.81
C ALA A 152 32.44 -18.25 -16.96
N GLU A 153 33.13 -18.29 -15.82
CA GLU A 153 33.09 -19.42 -14.89
C GLU A 153 31.69 -19.61 -14.28
N MET A 154 30.98 -18.54 -13.92
CA MET A 154 29.59 -18.62 -13.45
C MET A 154 28.62 -19.07 -14.54
N ARG A 155 28.83 -18.68 -15.80
CA ARG A 155 28.02 -19.12 -16.95
C ARG A 155 28.24 -20.60 -17.25
N LEU A 156 29.48 -21.08 -17.17
CA LEU A 156 29.81 -22.51 -17.32
C LEU A 156 29.26 -23.38 -16.19
N ARG A 157 28.99 -22.79 -15.02
CA ARG A 157 28.35 -23.46 -13.87
C ARG A 157 26.83 -23.49 -13.95
N ARG A 158 26.21 -22.97 -15.01
CA ARG A 158 24.76 -23.14 -15.24
C ARG A 158 24.52 -24.37 -16.08
N ASP A 159 23.56 -25.20 -15.67
CA ASP A 159 23.08 -26.30 -16.50
C ASP A 159 22.28 -25.80 -17.72
N SER A 160 21.92 -26.70 -18.63
CA SER A 160 21.13 -26.40 -19.83
C SER A 160 19.73 -25.82 -19.55
N SER A 161 19.28 -25.85 -18.28
CA SER A 161 18.04 -25.24 -17.79
C SER A 161 18.23 -23.88 -17.12
N GLY A 162 19.47 -23.37 -17.03
CA GLY A 162 19.78 -22.04 -16.49
C GLY A 162 19.94 -21.98 -14.96
N HIS A 163 19.95 -23.12 -14.27
CA HIS A 163 20.14 -23.17 -12.82
C HIS A 163 21.63 -23.19 -12.44
N LEU A 164 22.00 -22.41 -11.42
CA LEU A 164 23.35 -22.41 -10.85
C LEU A 164 23.63 -23.74 -10.16
N LEU A 165 24.64 -24.47 -10.61
CA LEU A 165 25.10 -25.68 -9.95
C LEU A 165 25.65 -25.33 -8.54
N PRO A 166 25.33 -26.14 -7.51
CA PRO A 166 25.82 -25.89 -6.16
C PRO A 166 27.34 -25.90 -6.17
N ALA A 167 27.95 -24.91 -5.52
CA ALA A 167 29.41 -24.81 -5.40
C ALA A 167 29.96 -26.13 -4.87
N GLY A 168 30.79 -26.80 -5.67
CA GLY A 168 31.42 -28.07 -5.29
C GLY A 168 32.03 -27.94 -3.91
N ARG A 169 31.55 -28.76 -2.97
CA ARG A 169 32.09 -28.79 -1.60
C ARG A 169 33.59 -29.04 -1.72
N ARG A 170 34.41 -28.08 -1.27
CA ARG A 170 35.86 -28.32 -1.15
C ARG A 170 36.06 -29.59 -0.31
N PRO A 171 36.91 -30.53 -0.75
CA PRO A 171 37.20 -31.72 0.04
C PRO A 171 37.71 -31.28 1.41
N ARG A 172 37.01 -31.70 2.48
CA ARG A 172 37.50 -31.54 3.84
C ARG A 172 38.77 -32.36 3.95
N THR A 173 39.92 -31.71 4.01
CA THR A 173 41.15 -32.34 4.47
C THR A 173 40.93 -32.73 5.93
N ARG A 174 40.82 -34.04 6.19
CA ARG A 174 40.92 -34.57 7.55
C ARG A 174 42.35 -34.36 8.01
N LYS A 175 42.54 -33.57 9.07
CA LYS A 175 43.72 -33.66 9.93
C LYS A 175 43.48 -34.77 10.95
#